data_AF-A0A3N5YHE6-F1
#
_entry.id   AF-A0A3N5YHE6-F1
#
_cell.length_a   1.000
_cell.length_b   1.000
_cell.length_c   1.000
_cell.angle_alpha   90.00
_cell.angle_beta   90.00
_cell.angle_gamma   90.00
#
_symmetry.space_group_name_H-M   'P 1'
#
loop_
_entity.id
_entity.type
_entity.pdbx_description
1 polymer ?
#
loop_
_entity_poly.entity_id
_entity_poly.type
_entity_poly.pdbx_seq_one_letter_code
_entity_poly.pdbx_strand_id
1 'polypeptide(L)'
;MSGSMLKRSAALVLAGAFVLIGCEGDEGPPGPPGTGVPVVPGAGLQVDILSATAPATGPATVTFTVKDGAGTPIDFLAELAAGKFGATRGPRFSMAQASVAGGTYDQALYETANAGAPSGKQTRPTSVPASISLAEAAALYTQNADGSYTFTFPTAAPALPTLADGFPLAPVQNAQTLVGVQAARTFDGVQYPVGDSLEFIPAGGTVTPHQVVTDAACNKCHKQLTAHGTRRTVNLCLTCHTPGWVQNPGTNNTANAIDFRVMVHQIHRGQQPTDVQNVDNPWVYKWSVNNDFSTVAFAPPNTVRNCVFCHEGGAQSDNWKTKPSRAACGSCHYAVNFATGAGHLGGPAADDNNCAGCHQPETDGA
;
A
#
# COMPACT_ATOMS: atom_id res chain seq x y z
N MET A 1 40.11 -79.22 17.04
CA MET A 1 40.16 -78.87 18.47
C MET A 1 38.77 -78.36 18.84
N SER A 2 37.91 -79.25 19.35
CA SER A 2 37.48 -79.34 20.77
C SER A 2 36.67 -78.09 21.20
N GLY A 3 35.44 -78.14 21.68
CA GLY A 3 34.55 -79.22 22.10
C GLY A 3 33.24 -78.65 22.71
N SER A 4 32.27 -79.56 22.92
CA SER A 4 31.14 -79.58 23.88
C SER A 4 30.31 -78.31 24.13
N MET A 5 29.01 -78.31 23.77
CA MET A 5 27.86 -78.76 24.59
C MET A 5 27.74 -78.10 25.98
N LEU A 6 26.65 -77.34 26.19
CA LEU A 6 25.90 -77.41 27.44
C LEU A 6 24.40 -77.15 27.18
N LYS A 7 23.59 -78.16 27.52
CA LYS A 7 22.12 -78.18 27.47
C LYS A 7 21.55 -77.37 28.63
N ARG A 8 20.43 -76.68 28.40
CA ARG A 8 19.44 -76.37 29.45
C ARG A 8 18.04 -76.60 28.91
N SER A 9 17.36 -77.58 29.50
CA SER A 9 15.94 -77.87 29.31
C SER A 9 15.12 -77.06 30.32
N ALA A 10 14.00 -76.46 29.88
CA ALA A 10 12.91 -76.08 30.77
C ALA A 10 11.56 -76.13 30.03
N ALA A 11 10.58 -76.67 30.73
CA ALA A 11 9.25 -77.15 30.37
C ALA A 11 8.40 -76.29 29.41
N LEU A 12 7.71 -76.98 28.49
CA LEU A 12 6.64 -76.46 27.65
C LEU A 12 5.29 -76.79 28.31
N VAL A 13 4.53 -75.76 28.72
CA VAL A 13 3.15 -75.89 29.19
C VAL A 13 2.23 -75.86 27.96
N LEU A 14 1.49 -76.94 27.73
CA LEU A 14 0.50 -77.05 26.66
C LEU A 14 -0.85 -76.58 27.22
N ALA A 15 -1.35 -75.43 26.76
CA ALA A 15 -2.73 -75.00 26.97
C ALA A 15 -3.43 -74.93 25.61
N GLY A 16 -4.44 -75.78 25.42
CA GLY A 16 -5.22 -75.87 24.20
C GLY A 16 -6.12 -74.65 24.00
N ALA A 17 -6.07 -74.05 22.81
CA ALA A 17 -6.98 -73.00 22.39
C ALA A 17 -8.13 -73.60 21.55
N PHE A 18 -9.35 -73.49 22.07
CA PHE A 18 -10.58 -73.67 21.29
C PHE A 18 -10.74 -72.45 20.36
N VAL A 19 -10.81 -72.69 19.04
CA VAL A 19 -11.10 -71.66 18.04
C VAL A 19 -12.61 -71.58 17.86
N LEU A 20 -13.22 -70.47 18.31
CA LEU A 20 -14.56 -70.04 17.95
C LEU A 20 -14.43 -69.12 16.73
N ILE A 21 -14.89 -69.58 15.57
CA ILE A 21 -15.00 -68.76 14.36
C ILE A 21 -16.29 -67.94 14.49
N GLY A 22 -16.17 -66.69 14.92
CA GLY A 22 -17.22 -65.70 14.78
C GLY A 22 -17.15 -65.09 13.39
N CYS A 23 -18.24 -65.11 12.64
CA CYS A 23 -18.34 -64.42 11.36
C CYS A 23 -18.25 -62.90 11.60
N GLU A 24 -17.19 -62.26 11.11
CA GLU A 24 -17.14 -60.80 10.98
C GLU A 24 -18.15 -60.37 9.91
N GLY A 25 -19.11 -59.53 10.29
CA GLY A 25 -20.03 -58.91 9.36
C GLY A 25 -19.34 -57.79 8.59
N ASP A 26 -19.66 -57.65 7.30
CA ASP A 26 -19.08 -56.64 6.41
C ASP A 26 -19.19 -55.22 6.99
N GLU A 27 -18.12 -54.44 6.88
CA GLU A 27 -18.13 -53.02 7.22
C GLU A 27 -19.16 -52.29 6.34
N GLY A 28 -20.07 -51.56 6.98
CA GLY A 28 -21.04 -50.72 6.27
C GLY A 28 -20.34 -49.63 5.45
N PRO A 29 -21.00 -49.12 4.39
CA PRO A 29 -20.41 -48.08 3.54
C PRO A 29 -20.04 -46.83 4.36
N PRO A 30 -18.97 -46.12 3.99
CA PRO A 30 -18.59 -44.87 4.63
C PRO A 30 -19.78 -43.90 4.66
N GLY A 31 -20.04 -43.30 5.83
CA GLY A 31 -21.04 -42.25 5.94
C GLY A 31 -20.71 -41.07 4.99
N PRO A 32 -21.72 -40.32 4.53
CA PRO A 32 -21.49 -39.15 3.69
C PRO A 32 -20.56 -38.16 4.41
N PRO A 33 -19.69 -37.42 3.68
CA PRO A 33 -18.84 -36.40 4.27
C PRO A 33 -19.68 -35.45 5.12
N GLY A 34 -19.30 -35.27 6.39
CA GLY A 34 -19.97 -34.28 7.25
C GLY A 34 -19.93 -32.91 6.58
N THR A 35 -21.04 -32.18 6.62
CA THR A 35 -21.07 -30.77 6.20
C THR A 35 -20.04 -30.03 7.05
N GLY A 36 -18.96 -29.54 6.43
CA GLY A 36 -17.91 -28.82 7.14
C GLY A 36 -18.53 -27.70 7.97
N VAL A 37 -18.18 -27.63 9.26
CA VAL A 37 -18.61 -26.53 10.13
C VAL A 37 -18.07 -25.24 9.49
N PRO A 38 -18.91 -24.23 9.21
CA PRO A 38 -18.44 -22.94 8.72
C PRO A 38 -17.44 -22.37 9.72
N VAL A 39 -16.18 -22.18 9.28
CA VAL A 39 -15.17 -21.52 10.13
C VAL A 39 -15.55 -20.05 10.21
N VAL A 40 -15.92 -19.61 11.42
CA VAL A 40 -16.29 -18.22 11.67
C VAL A 40 -15.02 -17.36 11.65
N PRO A 41 -14.96 -16.27 10.86
CA PRO A 41 -13.78 -15.41 10.83
C PRO A 41 -13.49 -14.76 12.19
N GLY A 42 -12.24 -14.82 12.62
CA GLY A 42 -11.73 -14.24 13.85
C GLY A 42 -11.24 -12.79 13.70
N ALA A 43 -10.36 -12.38 14.60
CA ALA A 43 -9.75 -11.05 14.60
C ALA A 43 -8.84 -10.80 13.38
N GLY A 44 -8.62 -9.53 13.05
CA GLY A 44 -7.74 -9.12 11.95
C GLY A 44 -8.47 -8.82 10.65
N LEU A 45 -7.68 -8.37 9.69
CA LEU A 45 -8.09 -8.15 8.32
C LEU A 45 -6.88 -8.39 7.42
N GLN A 46 -7.11 -9.02 6.27
CA GLN A 46 -6.21 -9.11 5.13
C GLN A 46 -7.04 -8.79 3.90
N VAL A 47 -6.53 -7.93 3.02
CA VAL A 47 -7.13 -7.63 1.73
C VAL A 47 -6.02 -7.75 0.68
N ASP A 48 -6.10 -8.79 -0.13
CA ASP A 48 -5.08 -9.10 -1.14
C ASP A 48 -5.64 -8.78 -2.53
N ILE A 49 -4.99 -7.88 -3.28
CA ILE A 49 -5.32 -7.58 -4.68
C ILE A 49 -4.77 -8.72 -5.55
N LEU A 50 -5.67 -9.41 -6.24
CA LEU A 50 -5.32 -10.52 -7.14
C LEU A 50 -5.04 -10.03 -8.56
N SER A 51 -5.85 -9.10 -9.05
CA SER A 51 -5.74 -8.55 -10.40
C SER A 51 -6.45 -7.19 -10.50
N ALA A 52 -6.10 -6.42 -11.53
CA ALA A 52 -6.79 -5.19 -11.88
C ALA A 52 -6.81 -4.98 -13.39
N THR A 53 -7.80 -4.22 -13.87
CA THR A 53 -7.93 -3.83 -15.27
C THR A 53 -8.15 -2.32 -15.40
N ALA A 54 -7.70 -1.74 -16.51
CA ALA A 54 -7.99 -0.34 -16.88
C ALA A 54 -8.21 -0.27 -18.41
N PRO A 55 -9.35 -0.79 -18.90
CA PRO A 55 -9.60 -0.90 -20.33
C PRO A 55 -9.66 0.48 -21.00
N ALA A 56 -9.42 0.51 -22.31
CA ALA A 56 -9.53 1.75 -23.10
C ALA A 56 -10.95 2.34 -23.09
N THR A 57 -11.95 1.49 -22.87
CA THR A 57 -13.36 1.86 -22.73
C THR A 57 -14.00 1.12 -21.56
N GLY A 58 -14.90 1.79 -20.85
CA GLY A 58 -15.58 1.23 -19.68
C GLY A 58 -14.81 1.42 -18.36
N PRO A 59 -15.35 0.91 -17.25
CA PRO A 59 -14.76 1.10 -15.93
C PRO A 59 -13.55 0.17 -15.72
N ALA A 60 -12.57 0.67 -14.97
CA ALA A 60 -11.54 -0.17 -14.35
C ALA A 60 -12.16 -1.09 -13.29
N THR A 61 -11.52 -2.25 -13.07
CA THR A 61 -11.93 -3.21 -12.05
C THR A 61 -10.75 -3.69 -11.23
N VAL A 62 -11.02 -4.17 -10.01
CA VAL A 62 -10.03 -4.78 -9.12
C VAL A 62 -10.62 -6.06 -8.55
N THR A 63 -9.93 -7.18 -8.71
CA THR A 63 -10.28 -8.45 -8.08
C THR A 63 -9.43 -8.63 -6.83
N PHE A 64 -10.04 -8.96 -5.70
CA PHE A 64 -9.36 -9.06 -4.41
C PHE A 64 -9.98 -10.14 -3.52
N THR A 65 -9.29 -10.53 -2.46
CA THR A 65 -9.86 -11.39 -1.40
C THR A 65 -9.94 -10.65 -0.08
N VAL A 66 -10.80 -11.11 0.82
CA VAL A 66 -10.93 -10.56 2.18
C VAL A 66 -10.86 -11.71 3.18
N LYS A 67 -9.90 -11.65 4.10
CA LYS A 67 -9.68 -12.68 5.14
C LYS A 67 -9.44 -12.04 6.49
N ASP A 68 -9.59 -12.82 7.56
CA ASP A 68 -9.14 -12.43 8.90
C ASP A 68 -7.62 -12.52 9.04
N GLY A 69 -7.08 -12.24 10.23
CA GLY A 69 -5.65 -12.31 10.50
C GLY A 69 -5.05 -13.73 10.42
N ALA A 70 -5.88 -14.77 10.53
CA ALA A 70 -5.47 -16.17 10.44
C ALA A 70 -5.62 -16.76 9.02
N GLY A 71 -6.13 -15.97 8.07
CA GLY A 71 -6.36 -16.38 6.69
C GLY A 71 -7.74 -17.01 6.43
N THR A 72 -8.67 -16.96 7.38
CA THR A 72 -10.05 -17.42 7.19
C THR A 72 -10.80 -16.46 6.29
N PRO A 73 -11.46 -16.91 5.20
CA PRO A 73 -12.26 -16.05 4.34
C PRO A 73 -13.37 -15.33 5.10
N ILE A 74 -13.51 -14.02 4.90
CA ILE A 74 -14.60 -13.21 5.45
C ILE A 74 -15.70 -13.05 4.40
N ASP A 75 -16.95 -13.25 4.80
CA ASP A 75 -18.09 -12.75 4.00
C ASP A 75 -18.13 -11.22 4.08
N PHE A 76 -17.38 -10.60 3.16
CA PHE A 76 -17.17 -9.16 3.14
C PHE A 76 -18.47 -8.37 2.98
N LEU A 77 -19.39 -8.83 2.13
CA LEU A 77 -20.64 -8.09 1.85
C LEU A 77 -21.56 -8.10 3.08
N ALA A 78 -21.66 -9.25 3.76
CA ALA A 78 -22.42 -9.33 5.00
C ALA A 78 -21.83 -8.42 6.08
N GLU A 79 -20.51 -8.42 6.25
CA GLU A 79 -19.83 -7.58 7.22
C GLU A 79 -19.87 -6.07 6.90
N LEU A 80 -19.80 -5.72 5.61
CA LEU A 80 -20.01 -4.35 5.15
C LEU A 80 -21.41 -3.87 5.50
N ALA A 81 -22.43 -4.67 5.20
CA ALA A 81 -23.83 -4.36 5.54
C ALA A 81 -24.04 -4.23 7.05
N ALA A 82 -23.32 -5.02 7.85
CA ALA A 82 -23.30 -4.93 9.31
C ALA A 82 -22.44 -3.77 9.87
N GLY A 83 -21.86 -2.93 9.01
CA GLY A 83 -21.10 -1.75 9.42
C GLY A 83 -19.70 -2.05 9.96
N LYS A 84 -19.17 -3.26 9.77
CA LYS A 84 -17.87 -3.69 10.32
C LYS A 84 -16.68 -2.95 9.71
N PHE A 85 -16.86 -2.28 8.58
CA PHE A 85 -15.79 -1.48 7.93
C PHE A 85 -15.77 -0.01 8.35
N GLY A 86 -16.61 0.40 9.30
CA GLY A 86 -16.60 1.74 9.91
C GLY A 86 -16.50 2.88 8.89
N ALA A 87 -15.58 3.82 9.13
CA ALA A 87 -15.37 4.99 8.28
C ALA A 87 -14.80 4.66 6.89
N THR A 88 -14.20 3.48 6.68
CA THR A 88 -13.74 3.05 5.34
C THR A 88 -14.90 2.58 4.47
N ARG A 89 -15.95 2.04 5.08
CA ARG A 89 -17.15 1.58 4.34
C ARG A 89 -16.82 0.59 3.22
N GLY A 90 -15.86 -0.29 3.49
CA GLY A 90 -15.33 -1.31 2.58
C GLY A 90 -13.92 -0.98 2.10
N PRO A 91 -13.27 -1.91 1.36
CA PRO A 91 -12.01 -1.67 0.67
C PRO A 91 -12.12 -0.54 -0.36
N ARG A 92 -11.34 0.52 -0.18
CA ARG A 92 -11.33 1.70 -1.05
C ARG A 92 -10.11 1.68 -1.94
N PHE A 93 -10.33 1.77 -3.25
CA PHE A 93 -9.28 1.68 -4.26
C PHE A 93 -8.91 3.06 -4.84
N SER A 94 -7.65 3.24 -5.19
CA SER A 94 -7.13 4.41 -5.90
C SER A 94 -6.23 3.95 -7.02
N MET A 95 -6.23 4.67 -8.15
CA MET A 95 -5.46 4.28 -9.32
C MET A 95 -4.69 5.48 -9.87
N ALA A 96 -3.37 5.32 -9.97
CA ALA A 96 -2.47 6.25 -10.62
C ALA A 96 -1.76 5.59 -11.81
N GLN A 97 -1.40 6.39 -12.79
CA GLN A 97 -0.76 5.93 -14.02
C GLN A 97 0.35 6.91 -14.42
N ALA A 98 1.37 6.37 -15.07
CA ALA A 98 2.30 7.18 -15.83
C ALA A 98 1.64 7.70 -17.11
N SER A 99 1.85 8.97 -17.42
CA SER A 99 1.35 9.61 -18.66
C SER A 99 1.94 9.03 -19.94
N VAL A 100 3.08 8.33 -19.85
CA VAL A 100 3.79 7.70 -20.96
C VAL A 100 4.38 6.35 -20.56
N ALA A 101 4.62 5.47 -21.53
CA ALA A 101 5.31 4.20 -21.32
C ALA A 101 6.72 4.43 -20.72
N GLY A 102 7.04 3.70 -19.65
CA GLY A 102 8.30 3.84 -18.93
C GLY A 102 8.41 5.08 -18.03
N GLY A 103 7.36 5.91 -17.96
CA GLY A 103 7.28 7.05 -17.04
C GLY A 103 6.99 6.63 -15.60
N THR A 104 6.99 7.62 -14.70
CA THR A 104 6.56 7.48 -13.29
C THR A 104 5.10 7.90 -13.12
N TYR A 105 4.45 7.48 -12.04
CA TYR A 105 3.07 7.87 -11.73
C TYR A 105 2.93 9.39 -11.57
N ASP A 106 2.25 10.03 -12.51
CA ASP A 106 2.06 11.49 -12.57
C ASP A 106 0.61 11.90 -12.81
N GLN A 107 -0.29 10.93 -12.99
CA GLN A 107 -1.72 11.15 -13.20
C GLN A 107 -2.52 10.18 -12.33
N ALA A 108 -3.67 10.60 -11.81
CA ALA A 108 -4.69 9.63 -11.39
C ALA A 108 -5.68 9.38 -12.52
N LEU A 109 -6.20 8.16 -12.58
CA LEU A 109 -7.24 7.83 -13.55
C LEU A 109 -8.64 8.20 -13.07
N TYR A 110 -8.83 8.28 -11.75
CA TYR A 110 -10.10 8.60 -11.12
C TYR A 110 -9.92 9.77 -10.17
N GLU A 111 -10.75 10.79 -10.33
CA GLU A 111 -10.73 11.98 -9.50
C GLU A 111 -12.14 12.49 -9.23
N THR A 112 -12.45 12.76 -7.97
CA THR A 112 -13.75 13.30 -7.54
C THR A 112 -13.75 14.82 -7.59
N ALA A 113 -14.82 15.42 -8.10
CA ALA A 113 -15.07 16.85 -7.98
C ALA A 113 -15.25 17.21 -6.49
N ASN A 114 -14.55 18.24 -6.00
CA ASN A 114 -14.91 18.89 -4.75
C ASN A 114 -15.23 20.37 -5.01
N ALA A 115 -16.40 20.81 -4.54
CA ALA A 115 -16.73 22.22 -4.46
C ALA A 115 -15.74 22.92 -3.50
N GLY A 116 -14.90 23.81 -4.02
CA GLY A 116 -14.03 24.67 -3.21
C GLY A 116 -12.62 24.17 -2.90
N ALA A 117 -12.11 23.14 -3.58
CA ALA A 117 -10.67 22.83 -3.53
C ALA A 117 -9.91 23.81 -4.44
N PRO A 118 -9.02 24.67 -3.90
CA PRO A 118 -8.25 25.57 -4.75
C PRO A 118 -7.13 24.78 -5.46
N SER A 119 -6.58 25.35 -6.53
CA SER A 119 -5.55 24.82 -7.46
C SER A 119 -5.34 23.30 -7.56
N GLY A 120 -6.15 22.67 -8.40
CA GLY A 120 -5.73 21.47 -9.11
C GLY A 120 -6.25 20.15 -8.54
N LYS A 121 -6.39 19.26 -9.51
CA LYS A 121 -6.85 17.88 -9.52
C LYS A 121 -6.49 16.98 -8.30
N GLN A 122 -7.21 17.10 -7.17
CA GLN A 122 -6.95 16.24 -6.00
C GLN A 122 -7.34 14.78 -6.29
N THR A 123 -6.33 13.94 -6.49
CA THR A 123 -6.52 12.49 -6.62
C THR A 123 -6.94 11.93 -5.26
N ARG A 124 -8.25 11.71 -5.10
CA ARG A 124 -8.80 11.09 -3.90
C ARG A 124 -8.98 9.61 -4.20
N PRO A 125 -8.59 8.71 -3.27
CA PRO A 125 -9.03 7.33 -3.37
C PRO A 125 -10.55 7.32 -3.49
N THR A 126 -11.10 6.33 -4.18
CA THR A 126 -12.54 6.09 -4.16
C THR A 126 -13.00 6.11 -2.70
N SER A 127 -13.78 7.12 -2.34
CA SER A 127 -14.27 7.29 -0.98
C SER A 127 -15.77 7.24 -1.05
N VAL A 128 -16.35 6.18 -0.49
CA VAL A 128 -17.80 6.08 -0.34
C VAL A 128 -18.24 7.15 0.68
N PRO A 129 -18.87 8.27 0.28
CA PRO A 129 -19.28 9.33 1.18
C PRO A 129 -20.36 8.82 2.13
N ALA A 130 -20.41 9.35 3.36
CA ALA A 130 -21.41 8.97 4.38
C ALA A 130 -22.88 9.12 3.90
N SER A 131 -23.12 9.93 2.87
CA SER A 131 -24.44 10.15 2.28
C SER A 131 -25.02 8.97 1.50
N ILE A 132 -24.18 8.02 1.06
CA ILE A 132 -24.62 6.78 0.38
C ILE A 132 -24.98 5.74 1.45
N SER A 133 -25.95 4.85 1.25
CA SER A 133 -26.24 3.74 2.18
C SER A 133 -25.20 2.63 2.11
N LEU A 134 -25.11 1.74 3.12
CA LEU A 134 -24.19 0.59 3.04
C LEU A 134 -24.60 -0.44 1.99
N ALA A 135 -25.90 -0.51 1.67
CA ALA A 135 -26.41 -1.35 0.58
C ALA A 135 -25.95 -0.82 -0.79
N GLU A 136 -26.03 0.48 -1.03
CA GLU A 136 -25.51 1.10 -2.26
C GLU A 136 -23.98 1.00 -2.33
N ALA A 137 -23.28 1.10 -1.19
CA ALA A 137 -21.83 0.85 -1.14
C ALA A 137 -21.50 -0.59 -1.53
N ALA A 138 -22.27 -1.57 -1.06
CA ALA A 138 -22.10 -2.99 -1.39
C ALA A 138 -22.29 -3.26 -2.89
N ALA A 139 -23.13 -2.47 -3.59
CA ALA A 139 -23.35 -2.61 -5.03
C ALA A 139 -22.12 -2.26 -5.89
N LEU A 140 -21.07 -1.66 -5.32
CA LEU A 140 -19.77 -1.46 -5.98
C LEU A 140 -18.96 -2.75 -6.13
N TYR A 141 -19.39 -3.82 -5.45
CA TYR A 141 -18.66 -5.07 -5.35
C TYR A 141 -19.53 -6.23 -5.82
N THR A 142 -18.92 -7.18 -6.52
CA THR A 142 -19.54 -8.45 -6.91
C THR A 142 -18.75 -9.59 -6.28
N GLN A 143 -19.43 -10.51 -5.58
CA GLN A 143 -18.80 -11.74 -5.11
C GLN A 143 -18.66 -12.71 -6.28
N ASN A 144 -17.46 -13.25 -6.47
CA ASN A 144 -17.14 -14.23 -7.50
C ASN A 144 -17.35 -15.65 -6.96
N ALA A 145 -17.52 -16.63 -7.86
CA ALA A 145 -17.78 -18.02 -7.50
C ALA A 145 -16.61 -18.70 -6.74
N ASP A 146 -15.40 -18.17 -6.87
CA ASP A 146 -14.19 -18.65 -6.18
C ASP A 146 -13.99 -18.02 -4.78
N GLY A 147 -14.92 -17.17 -4.34
CA GLY A 147 -14.85 -16.48 -3.05
C GLY A 147 -14.05 -15.17 -3.07
N SER A 148 -13.48 -14.77 -4.21
CA SER A 148 -12.94 -13.43 -4.40
C SER A 148 -14.06 -12.41 -4.63
N TYR A 149 -13.71 -11.13 -4.62
CA TYR A 149 -14.61 -10.01 -4.88
C TYR A 149 -14.05 -9.13 -5.99
N THR A 150 -14.94 -8.61 -6.84
CA THR A 150 -14.60 -7.66 -7.88
C THR A 150 -15.17 -6.29 -7.52
N PHE A 151 -14.31 -5.30 -7.31
CA PHE A 151 -14.67 -3.88 -7.25
C PHE A 151 -14.70 -3.29 -8.66
N THR A 152 -15.75 -2.53 -8.97
CA THR A 152 -15.84 -1.78 -10.24
C THR A 152 -15.78 -0.28 -9.96
N PHE A 153 -14.80 0.41 -10.54
CA PHE A 153 -14.72 1.87 -10.40
C PHE A 153 -15.93 2.52 -11.10
N PRO A 154 -16.75 3.31 -10.38
CA PRO A 154 -17.90 3.93 -11.00
C PRO A 154 -17.47 5.11 -11.87
N THR A 155 -18.21 5.33 -12.94
CA THR A 155 -18.01 6.44 -13.88
C THR A 155 -19.08 7.53 -13.74
N ALA A 156 -20.04 7.36 -12.83
CA ALA A 156 -21.11 8.31 -12.55
C ALA A 156 -21.64 8.16 -11.10
N ALA A 157 -22.31 9.21 -10.62
CA ALA A 157 -23.13 9.17 -9.40
C ALA A 157 -24.29 8.15 -9.56
N PRO A 158 -24.90 7.62 -8.49
CA PRO A 158 -24.68 7.96 -7.07
C PRO A 158 -23.65 7.10 -6.35
N ALA A 159 -23.04 6.09 -7.00
CA ALA A 159 -22.24 5.07 -6.31
C ALA A 159 -20.95 5.62 -5.66
N LEU A 160 -20.42 6.73 -6.17
CA LEU A 160 -19.37 7.57 -5.56
C LEU A 160 -19.69 9.05 -5.82
N PRO A 161 -18.99 10.00 -5.16
CA PRO A 161 -19.14 11.42 -5.46
C PRO A 161 -18.89 11.66 -6.96
N THR A 162 -19.55 12.68 -7.52
CA THR A 162 -19.37 13.08 -8.92
C THR A 162 -17.88 13.20 -9.25
N LEU A 163 -17.45 12.57 -10.35
CA LEU A 163 -16.09 12.74 -10.86
C LEU A 163 -15.87 14.18 -11.33
N ALA A 164 -14.63 14.64 -11.30
CA ALA A 164 -14.25 15.93 -11.86
C ALA A 164 -14.41 15.94 -13.39
N ASP A 165 -14.60 17.12 -13.97
CA ASP A 165 -14.73 17.26 -15.42
C ASP A 165 -13.51 16.66 -16.14
N GLY A 166 -13.77 15.84 -17.16
CA GLY A 166 -12.74 15.11 -17.91
C GLY A 166 -12.28 13.81 -17.25
N PHE A 167 -12.90 13.37 -16.16
CA PHE A 167 -12.64 12.06 -15.54
C PHE A 167 -13.78 11.05 -15.76
N PRO A 168 -13.47 9.74 -15.77
CA PRO A 168 -12.12 9.16 -15.63
C PRO A 168 -11.22 9.49 -16.83
N LEU A 169 -9.91 9.62 -16.60
CA LEU A 169 -8.97 9.79 -17.72
C LEU A 169 -8.91 8.50 -18.54
N ALA A 170 -8.82 8.66 -19.87
CA ALA A 170 -8.58 7.53 -20.76
C ALA A 170 -7.23 6.89 -20.42
N PRO A 171 -7.16 5.59 -20.03
CA PRO A 171 -5.91 4.98 -19.62
C PRO A 171 -4.96 4.80 -20.81
N VAL A 172 -3.69 5.14 -20.61
CA VAL A 172 -2.61 4.86 -21.55
C VAL A 172 -2.29 3.36 -21.48
N GLN A 173 -2.68 2.62 -22.51
CA GLN A 173 -2.76 1.15 -22.44
C GLN A 173 -1.40 0.46 -22.25
N ASN A 174 -0.30 1.09 -22.65
CA ASN A 174 1.07 0.58 -22.52
C ASN A 174 1.89 1.28 -21.41
N ALA A 175 1.25 2.09 -20.56
CA ALA A 175 1.90 2.74 -19.45
C ALA A 175 1.74 1.95 -18.14
N GLN A 176 2.66 2.19 -17.21
CA GLN A 176 2.61 1.57 -15.90
C GLN A 176 1.49 2.18 -15.07
N THR A 177 0.66 1.33 -14.49
CA THR A 177 -0.46 1.67 -13.64
C THR A 177 -0.26 1.06 -12.26
N LEU A 178 -0.63 1.80 -11.23
CA LEU A 178 -0.62 1.37 -9.84
C LEU A 178 -2.03 1.50 -9.29
N VAL A 179 -2.55 0.41 -8.73
CA VAL A 179 -3.74 0.43 -7.89
C VAL A 179 -3.34 0.16 -6.45
N GLY A 180 -3.88 0.95 -5.52
CA GLY A 180 -3.72 0.76 -4.09
C GLY A 180 -5.08 0.60 -3.41
N VAL A 181 -5.13 -0.18 -2.34
CA VAL A 181 -6.31 -0.35 -1.49
C VAL A 181 -6.04 0.15 -0.07
N GLN A 182 -7.04 0.78 0.53
CA GLN A 182 -7.13 0.99 1.98
C GLN A 182 -8.40 0.31 2.50
N ALA A 183 -8.31 -0.40 3.61
CA ALA A 183 -9.48 -0.94 4.30
C ALA A 183 -9.24 -0.98 5.80
N ALA A 184 -10.32 -0.94 6.60
CA ALA A 184 -10.22 -1.19 8.03
C ALA A 184 -11.46 -1.90 8.52
N ARG A 185 -11.28 -3.07 9.14
CA ARG A 185 -12.34 -3.86 9.76
C ARG A 185 -12.30 -3.70 11.26
N THR A 186 -13.46 -3.56 11.89
CA THR A 186 -13.61 -3.54 13.34
C THR A 186 -14.13 -4.89 13.80
N PHE A 187 -13.37 -5.55 14.68
CA PHE A 187 -13.72 -6.83 15.29
C PHE A 187 -13.50 -6.73 16.79
N ASP A 188 -14.53 -7.05 17.59
CA ASP A 188 -14.54 -6.91 19.06
C ASP A 188 -14.02 -5.55 19.58
N GLY A 189 -14.44 -4.47 18.92
CA GLY A 189 -14.06 -3.11 19.30
C GLY A 189 -12.66 -2.68 18.87
N VAL A 190 -11.87 -3.58 18.27
CA VAL A 190 -10.52 -3.29 17.76
C VAL A 190 -10.57 -3.06 16.25
N GLN A 191 -9.91 -1.99 15.78
CA GLN A 191 -9.79 -1.69 14.34
C GLN A 191 -8.50 -2.30 13.76
N TYR A 192 -8.65 -2.98 12.63
CA TYR A 192 -7.57 -3.62 11.87
C TYR A 192 -7.43 -2.95 10.50
N PRO A 193 -6.61 -1.88 10.39
CA PRO A 193 -6.35 -1.23 9.11
C PRO A 193 -5.36 -2.05 8.27
N VAL A 194 -5.58 -2.07 6.96
CA VAL A 194 -4.72 -2.73 5.97
C VAL A 194 -4.57 -1.87 4.74
N GLY A 195 -3.48 -2.12 4.02
CA GLY A 195 -3.26 -1.65 2.67
C GLY A 195 -2.60 -2.74 1.85
N ASP A 196 -2.85 -2.70 0.55
CA ASP A 196 -2.19 -3.54 -0.44
C ASP A 196 -2.13 -2.77 -1.76
N SER A 197 -1.32 -3.23 -2.71
CA SER A 197 -1.14 -2.58 -4.00
C SER A 197 -0.75 -3.55 -5.10
N LEU A 198 -1.18 -3.25 -6.32
CA LEU A 198 -0.78 -3.97 -7.51
C LEU A 198 -0.33 -2.99 -8.59
N GLU A 199 0.85 -3.26 -9.15
CA GLU A 199 1.34 -2.59 -10.36
C GLU A 199 1.05 -3.47 -11.59
N PHE A 200 0.57 -2.86 -12.67
CA PHE A 200 0.22 -3.56 -13.91
C PHE A 200 0.35 -2.65 -15.14
N ILE A 201 0.36 -3.24 -16.33
CA ILE A 201 0.22 -2.52 -17.60
C ILE A 201 -1.12 -2.95 -18.22
N PRO A 202 -2.04 -2.03 -18.58
CA PRO A 202 -3.39 -2.40 -19.03
C PRO A 202 -3.43 -3.36 -20.23
N ALA A 203 -2.58 -3.16 -21.23
CA ALA A 203 -2.45 -4.03 -22.39
C ALA A 203 -1.60 -5.29 -22.14
N GLY A 204 -1.20 -5.53 -20.89
CA GLY A 204 -0.18 -6.52 -20.54
C GLY A 204 1.25 -6.02 -20.83
N GLY A 205 2.22 -6.83 -20.43
CA GLY A 205 3.65 -6.51 -20.56
C GLY A 205 4.41 -6.68 -19.25
N THR A 206 5.69 -6.35 -19.28
CA THR A 206 6.55 -6.43 -18.09
C THR A 206 6.45 -5.14 -17.29
N VAL A 207 5.94 -5.27 -16.07
CA VAL A 207 5.92 -4.19 -15.08
C VAL A 207 7.35 -3.92 -14.59
N THR A 208 7.70 -2.66 -14.37
CA THR A 208 8.98 -2.28 -13.75
C THR A 208 8.73 -1.84 -12.32
N PRO A 209 8.82 -2.71 -11.30
CA PRO A 209 8.34 -2.41 -9.95
C PRO A 209 8.84 -1.07 -9.42
N HIS A 210 7.93 -0.19 -9.01
CA HIS A 210 8.25 1.11 -8.46
C HIS A 210 8.62 1.00 -6.96
N GLN A 211 9.79 0.44 -6.70
CA GLN A 211 10.26 0.11 -5.34
C GLN A 211 11.52 0.90 -4.98
N VAL A 212 11.41 2.23 -4.94
CA VAL A 212 12.50 3.12 -4.51
C VAL A 212 12.69 3.09 -2.99
N VAL A 213 11.60 2.94 -2.25
CA VAL A 213 11.57 2.71 -0.80
C VAL A 213 10.57 1.59 -0.50
N THR A 214 10.72 0.93 0.64
CA THR A 214 9.87 -0.21 1.05
C THR A 214 9.16 0.08 2.36
N ASP A 215 8.02 -0.58 2.61
CA ASP A 215 7.34 -0.51 3.91
C ASP A 215 8.26 -0.96 5.06
N ALA A 216 9.09 -1.98 4.81
CA ALA A 216 10.05 -2.49 5.77
C ALA A 216 11.05 -1.41 6.20
N ALA A 217 11.56 -0.61 5.26
CA ALA A 217 12.46 0.51 5.56
C ALA A 217 11.77 1.55 6.46
N CYS A 218 10.54 1.96 6.15
CA CYS A 218 9.76 2.88 6.98
C CYS A 218 9.52 2.33 8.40
N ASN A 219 9.20 1.03 8.48
CA ASN A 219 8.79 0.38 9.71
C ASN A 219 9.94 0.10 10.69
N LYS A 220 11.20 0.32 10.29
CA LYS A 220 12.34 0.33 11.22
C LYS A 220 12.15 1.34 12.37
N CYS A 221 11.48 2.46 12.09
CA CYS A 221 11.14 3.48 13.09
C CYS A 221 9.63 3.51 13.38
N HIS A 222 8.77 3.38 12.36
CA HIS A 222 7.33 3.58 12.50
C HIS A 222 6.56 2.38 13.07
N LYS A 223 7.22 1.22 13.23
CA LYS A 223 6.63 -0.10 13.55
C LYS A 223 5.64 -0.55 12.47
N GLN A 224 4.52 0.15 12.35
CA GLN A 224 3.51 -0.07 11.32
C GLN A 224 2.94 1.28 10.88
N LEU A 225 3.67 1.93 9.97
CA LEU A 225 3.32 3.26 9.46
C LEU A 225 1.85 3.29 9.03
N THR A 226 1.07 4.15 9.67
CA THR A 226 -0.34 4.37 9.37
C THR A 226 -0.59 5.86 9.29
N ALA A 227 -1.08 6.32 8.14
CA ALA A 227 -1.41 7.72 7.89
C ALA A 227 -2.90 7.87 7.60
N HIS A 228 -3.44 9.08 7.76
CA HIS A 228 -4.85 9.39 7.48
C HIS A 228 -5.83 8.39 8.16
N GLY A 229 -5.51 8.00 9.40
CA GLY A 229 -6.29 7.08 10.22
C GLY A 229 -6.08 5.59 9.89
N THR A 230 -6.09 5.21 8.62
CA THR A 230 -6.13 3.78 8.22
C THR A 230 -5.23 3.40 7.04
N ARG A 231 -4.58 4.36 6.38
CA ARG A 231 -3.78 4.11 5.17
C ARG A 231 -2.44 3.49 5.53
N ARG A 232 -2.11 2.43 4.81
CA ARG A 232 -0.86 1.67 4.93
C ARG A 232 -0.31 1.41 3.53
N THR A 233 0.95 0.97 3.49
CA THR A 233 1.70 0.67 2.27
C THR A 233 2.17 1.92 1.52
N VAL A 234 3.47 1.99 1.22
CA VAL A 234 4.11 3.07 0.44
C VAL A 234 3.39 3.29 -0.89
N ASN A 235 3.09 2.22 -1.61
CA ASN A 235 2.47 2.30 -2.93
C ASN A 235 1.07 2.93 -2.89
N LEU A 236 0.29 2.74 -1.83
CA LEU A 236 -0.98 3.47 -1.69
C LEU A 236 -0.76 4.99 -1.60
N CYS A 237 0.30 5.44 -0.94
CA CYS A 237 0.65 6.86 -0.88
C CYS A 237 0.93 7.42 -2.28
N LEU A 238 1.62 6.64 -3.12
CA LEU A 238 2.00 7.04 -4.48
C LEU A 238 0.82 7.23 -5.43
N THR A 239 -0.37 6.69 -5.11
CA THR A 239 -1.55 6.97 -5.93
C THR A 239 -2.13 8.37 -5.72
N CYS A 240 -1.75 9.03 -4.62
CA CYS A 240 -2.24 10.36 -4.23
C CYS A 240 -1.14 11.42 -4.23
N HIS A 241 0.06 11.06 -3.77
CA HIS A 241 1.21 11.94 -3.61
C HIS A 241 2.09 11.98 -4.86
N THR A 242 1.48 12.24 -6.02
CA THR A 242 2.18 12.32 -7.32
C THR A 242 2.86 13.69 -7.52
N PRO A 243 3.75 13.83 -8.52
CA PRO A 243 4.34 15.12 -8.87
C PRO A 243 3.32 16.18 -9.27
N GLY A 244 3.71 17.46 -9.13
CA GLY A 244 2.90 18.61 -9.56
C GLY A 244 1.84 19.07 -8.56
N TRP A 245 1.60 18.33 -7.48
CA TRP A 245 0.63 18.68 -6.46
C TRP A 245 1.19 19.66 -5.42
N VAL A 246 0.55 20.82 -5.30
CA VAL A 246 0.83 21.82 -4.26
C VAL A 246 -0.47 22.12 -3.50
N GLN A 247 -0.41 22.03 -2.18
CA GLN A 247 -1.50 22.43 -1.31
C GLN A 247 -1.78 23.92 -1.48
N ASN A 248 -3.04 24.32 -1.55
CA ASN A 248 -3.35 25.74 -1.58
C ASN A 248 -3.18 26.38 -0.21
N PRO A 249 -2.50 27.53 -0.15
CA PRO A 249 -2.40 28.28 1.08
C PRO A 249 -3.79 28.84 1.43
N GLY A 250 -4.09 28.82 2.71
CA GLY A 250 -5.32 29.31 3.32
C GLY A 250 -5.02 29.70 4.76
N THR A 251 -6.01 30.20 5.48
CA THR A 251 -5.79 30.76 6.84
C THR A 251 -5.11 29.78 7.80
N ASN A 252 -5.23 28.47 7.56
CA ASN A 252 -4.73 27.41 8.43
C ASN A 252 -3.72 26.45 7.77
N ASN A 253 -3.27 26.69 6.54
CA ASN A 253 -2.35 25.82 5.81
C ASN A 253 -1.39 26.59 4.90
N THR A 254 -0.18 26.04 4.69
CA THR A 254 0.86 26.67 3.87
C THR A 254 0.94 26.03 2.49
N ALA A 255 1.45 26.79 1.51
CA ALA A 255 1.61 26.29 0.15
C ALA A 255 2.79 25.31 0.10
N ASN A 256 2.50 24.01 0.24
CA ASN A 256 3.52 22.97 0.22
C ASN A 256 3.24 21.93 -0.86
N ALA A 257 4.28 21.53 -1.58
CA ALA A 257 4.21 20.38 -2.47
C ALA A 257 3.93 19.11 -1.66
N ILE A 258 3.09 18.24 -2.21
CA ILE A 258 2.75 16.94 -1.63
C ILE A 258 3.21 15.76 -2.48
N ASP A 259 4.03 16.01 -3.49
CA ASP A 259 4.83 14.97 -4.13
C ASP A 259 5.51 14.14 -3.04
N PHE A 260 5.39 12.80 -3.11
CA PHE A 260 5.86 11.90 -2.06
C PHE A 260 7.34 12.11 -1.74
N ARG A 261 8.17 12.38 -2.76
CA ARG A 261 9.61 12.64 -2.61
C ARG A 261 9.83 13.91 -1.78
N VAL A 262 9.09 14.96 -2.11
CA VAL A 262 9.22 16.28 -1.49
C VAL A 262 8.68 16.28 -0.07
N MET A 263 7.50 15.71 0.13
CA MET A 263 6.82 15.65 1.42
C MET A 263 7.63 14.82 2.43
N VAL A 264 8.03 13.60 2.07
CA VAL A 264 8.71 12.69 2.99
C VAL A 264 10.06 13.26 3.42
N HIS A 265 10.85 13.79 2.50
CA HIS A 265 12.12 14.42 2.84
C HIS A 265 11.93 15.66 3.72
N GLN A 266 10.97 16.54 3.43
CA GLN A 266 10.74 17.72 4.23
C GLN A 266 10.24 17.40 5.65
N ILE A 267 9.38 16.39 5.80
CA ILE A 267 8.95 15.89 7.12
C ILE A 267 10.16 15.41 7.93
N HIS A 268 11.04 14.61 7.31
CA HIS A 268 12.17 14.00 8.03
C HIS A 268 13.39 14.92 8.16
N ARG A 269 13.51 15.96 7.33
CA ARG A 269 14.46 17.05 7.57
C ARG A 269 14.18 17.65 8.95
N GLY A 270 12.90 17.92 9.24
CA GLY A 270 12.44 18.36 10.55
C GLY A 270 13.37 19.37 11.23
N GLN A 271 13.63 19.18 12.51
CA GLN A 271 14.55 20.01 13.30
C GLN A 271 16.00 19.56 13.06
N GLN A 272 16.82 20.40 12.43
CA GLN A 272 18.27 20.20 12.44
C GLN A 272 18.88 20.84 13.69
N PRO A 273 19.98 20.29 14.25
CA PRO A 273 20.70 20.92 15.35
C PRO A 273 21.10 22.38 15.08
N THR A 274 21.31 22.74 13.81
CA THR A 274 21.60 24.11 13.35
C THR A 274 20.37 25.01 13.26
N ASP A 275 19.15 24.44 13.28
CA ASP A 275 17.88 25.18 13.17
C ASP A 275 17.39 25.74 14.52
N VAL A 276 18.02 25.35 15.64
CA VAL A 276 17.63 25.70 17.02
C VAL A 276 17.63 27.23 17.27
N GLN A 277 18.21 28.03 16.36
CA GLN A 277 18.26 29.48 16.48
C GLN A 277 17.20 30.25 15.67
N ASN A 278 16.30 29.59 14.94
CA ASN A 278 15.36 30.31 14.08
C ASN A 278 13.94 29.72 14.13
N VAL A 279 13.14 30.21 15.09
CA VAL A 279 11.72 29.84 15.27
C VAL A 279 10.82 30.27 14.10
N ASP A 280 11.30 31.18 13.24
CA ASP A 280 10.62 31.66 12.03
C ASP A 280 11.20 31.06 10.74
N ASN A 281 11.89 29.92 10.84
CA ASN A 281 12.51 29.29 9.69
C ASN A 281 11.44 28.86 8.64
N PRO A 282 11.41 29.47 7.44
CA PRO A 282 10.41 29.15 6.41
C PRO A 282 10.61 27.76 5.77
N TRP A 283 11.70 27.06 6.13
CA TRP A 283 12.09 25.75 5.60
C TRP A 283 11.52 24.57 6.42
N VAL A 284 10.52 24.87 7.23
CA VAL A 284 9.85 23.95 8.14
C VAL A 284 8.56 23.45 7.50
N TYR A 285 8.40 22.13 7.37
CA TYR A 285 7.18 21.55 6.80
C TYR A 285 6.00 21.65 7.77
N LYS A 286 5.22 22.72 7.63
CA LYS A 286 3.94 22.89 8.32
C LYS A 286 2.79 22.63 7.37
N TRP A 287 2.19 21.46 7.47
CA TRP A 287 1.02 21.11 6.65
C TRP A 287 -0.19 21.96 7.04
N SER A 288 -0.41 22.14 8.34
CA SER A 288 -1.44 23.03 8.87
C SER A 288 -1.12 23.42 10.30
N VAL A 289 -1.90 24.33 10.88
CA VAL A 289 -1.83 24.64 12.33
C VAL A 289 -1.93 23.40 13.24
N ASN A 290 -2.53 22.32 12.74
CA ASN A 290 -2.72 21.06 13.49
C ASN A 290 -1.75 19.94 13.06
N ASN A 291 -0.92 20.17 12.03
CA ASN A 291 0.01 19.19 11.50
C ASN A 291 1.35 19.89 11.25
N ASP A 292 2.11 20.04 12.34
CA ASP A 292 3.43 20.68 12.35
C ASP A 292 4.52 19.60 12.47
N PHE A 293 5.30 19.42 11.40
CA PHE A 293 6.40 18.44 11.36
C PHE A 293 7.76 19.09 11.68
N SER A 294 7.77 20.33 12.15
CA SER A 294 9.00 21.08 12.49
C SER A 294 9.88 20.43 13.54
N THR A 295 9.29 19.63 14.41
CA THR A 295 9.96 19.01 15.56
C THR A 295 10.35 17.56 15.31
N VAL A 296 10.09 17.03 14.11
CA VAL A 296 10.55 15.69 13.73
C VAL A 296 12.08 15.67 13.79
N ALA A 297 12.63 14.66 14.46
CA ALA A 297 14.08 14.49 14.60
C ALA A 297 14.43 13.01 14.54
N PHE A 298 15.61 12.72 13.98
CA PHE A 298 16.19 11.38 14.02
C PHE A 298 16.81 11.11 15.39
N ALA A 299 16.63 9.90 15.92
CA ALA A 299 17.30 9.48 17.14
C ALA A 299 18.82 9.36 16.88
N PRO A 300 19.69 10.01 17.68
CA PRO A 300 21.14 9.89 17.52
C PRO A 300 21.62 8.43 17.57
N PRO A 301 22.67 8.05 16.81
CA PRO A 301 23.53 8.89 15.96
C PRO A 301 22.98 9.15 14.54
N ASN A 302 21.72 8.79 14.28
CA ASN A 302 21.13 8.89 12.95
C ASN A 302 20.84 10.35 12.57
N THR A 303 20.91 10.66 11.29
CA THR A 303 20.62 11.99 10.75
C THR A 303 19.90 11.87 9.42
N VAL A 304 19.30 12.97 8.96
CA VAL A 304 18.68 13.08 7.63
C VAL A 304 19.65 12.77 6.48
N ARG A 305 20.97 12.83 6.72
CA ARG A 305 22.00 12.51 5.73
C ARG A 305 22.20 11.01 5.51
N ASN A 306 21.66 10.17 6.37
CA ASN A 306 21.76 8.72 6.20
C ASN A 306 20.62 8.23 5.29
N CYS A 307 20.84 8.35 3.99
CA CYS A 307 19.87 8.02 2.94
C CYS A 307 19.46 6.55 2.96
N VAL A 308 20.39 5.65 3.34
CA VAL A 308 20.16 4.20 3.26
C VAL A 308 19.12 3.69 4.25
N PHE A 309 18.74 4.47 5.28
CA PHE A 309 17.63 4.09 6.17
C PHE A 309 16.29 3.93 5.46
N CYS A 310 16.04 4.75 4.45
CA CYS A 310 14.81 4.72 3.67
C CYS A 310 15.05 4.03 2.32
N HIS A 311 16.23 4.26 1.73
CA HIS A 311 16.57 3.78 0.40
C HIS A 311 17.33 2.45 0.42
N GLU A 312 16.66 1.42 0.90
CA GLU A 312 17.18 0.05 0.92
C GLU A 312 16.08 -1.01 0.72
N GLY A 313 16.50 -2.20 0.30
CA GLY A 313 15.65 -3.39 0.20
C GLY A 313 14.67 -3.42 -0.99
N GLY A 314 14.56 -2.33 -1.76
CA GLY A 314 13.73 -2.26 -2.97
C GLY A 314 14.56 -2.48 -4.24
N ALA A 315 13.91 -3.00 -5.30
CA ALA A 315 14.54 -3.24 -6.59
C ALA A 315 15.09 -1.96 -7.26
N GLN A 316 14.55 -0.79 -6.88
CA GLN A 316 14.95 0.51 -7.39
C GLN A 316 15.51 1.42 -6.29
N SER A 317 15.96 0.86 -5.16
CA SER A 317 16.44 1.65 -4.04
C SER A 317 17.51 2.64 -4.49
N ASP A 318 18.45 2.25 -5.33
CA ASP A 318 19.53 3.11 -5.85
C ASP A 318 19.08 4.32 -6.67
N ASN A 319 17.79 4.51 -6.99
CA ASN A 319 17.32 5.71 -7.66
C ASN A 319 17.65 7.01 -6.89
N TRP A 320 17.80 6.97 -5.55
CA TRP A 320 18.19 8.16 -4.78
C TRP A 320 19.57 8.71 -5.18
N LYS A 321 20.48 7.84 -5.64
CA LYS A 321 21.84 8.22 -6.06
C LYS A 321 22.02 8.22 -7.58
N THR A 322 21.24 7.42 -8.33
CA THR A 322 21.37 7.32 -9.80
C THR A 322 20.39 8.19 -10.57
N LYS A 323 19.33 8.69 -9.93
CA LYS A 323 18.30 9.56 -10.54
C LYS A 323 18.05 10.83 -9.71
N PRO A 324 19.06 11.69 -9.52
CA PRO A 324 18.87 12.99 -8.87
C PRO A 324 17.81 13.81 -9.60
N SER A 325 16.97 14.52 -8.85
CA SER A 325 15.90 15.34 -9.40
C SER A 325 15.77 16.64 -8.62
N ARG A 326 15.37 17.73 -9.28
CA ARG A 326 15.18 19.02 -8.61
C ARG A 326 14.15 18.94 -7.49
N ALA A 327 13.11 18.12 -7.67
CA ALA A 327 12.09 17.89 -6.65
C ALA A 327 12.69 17.23 -5.38
N ALA A 328 13.43 16.13 -5.53
CA ALA A 328 14.04 15.44 -4.39
C ALA A 328 15.15 16.28 -3.75
N CYS A 329 16.08 16.85 -4.51
CA CYS A 329 17.20 17.60 -3.96
C CYS A 329 16.72 18.91 -3.32
N GLY A 330 15.82 19.65 -3.98
CA GLY A 330 15.26 20.92 -3.48
C GLY A 330 14.44 20.76 -2.19
N SER A 331 13.96 19.56 -1.89
CA SER A 331 13.23 19.29 -0.64
C SER A 331 14.09 19.40 0.63
N CYS A 332 15.41 19.23 0.50
CA CYS A 332 16.38 19.43 1.59
C CYS A 332 17.28 20.65 1.34
N HIS A 333 17.68 20.88 0.08
CA HIS A 333 18.55 21.98 -0.34
C HIS A 333 17.74 23.23 -0.73
N TYR A 334 16.98 23.75 0.22
CA TYR A 334 16.03 24.85 0.00
C TYR A 334 16.67 26.17 -0.46
N ALA A 335 17.97 26.38 -0.20
CA ALA A 335 18.69 27.58 -0.63
C ALA A 335 19.01 27.55 -2.13
N VAL A 336 18.81 26.41 -2.80
CA VAL A 336 19.02 26.25 -4.24
C VAL A 336 17.78 26.70 -4.99
N ASN A 337 17.94 27.70 -5.86
CA ASN A 337 16.95 28.06 -6.85
C ASN A 337 17.38 27.51 -8.22
N PHE A 338 16.80 26.39 -8.63
CA PHE A 338 17.12 25.78 -9.92
C PHE A 338 16.71 26.63 -11.13
N ALA A 339 15.76 27.56 -11.00
CA ALA A 339 15.36 28.42 -12.11
C ALA A 339 16.37 29.55 -12.37
N THR A 340 16.95 30.13 -11.32
CA THR A 340 17.92 31.23 -11.44
C THR A 340 19.38 30.79 -11.31
N GLY A 341 19.62 29.58 -10.81
CA GLY A 341 20.94 29.08 -10.44
C GLY A 341 21.47 29.64 -9.11
N ALA A 342 20.70 30.47 -8.40
CA ALA A 342 21.13 30.99 -7.11
C ALA A 342 21.34 29.83 -6.12
N GLY A 343 22.48 29.82 -5.44
CA GLY A 343 22.85 28.73 -4.52
C GLY A 343 23.29 27.43 -5.21
N HIS A 344 23.38 27.38 -6.55
CA HIS A 344 23.78 26.19 -7.31
C HIS A 344 24.95 26.49 -8.24
N LEU A 345 26.11 25.89 -7.98
CA LEU A 345 27.35 26.14 -8.76
C LEU A 345 27.21 25.79 -10.24
N GLY A 346 26.37 24.80 -10.57
CA GLY A 346 26.07 24.42 -11.95
C GLY A 346 25.18 25.42 -12.70
N GLY A 347 24.76 26.51 -12.07
CA GLY A 347 23.85 27.49 -12.64
C GLY A 347 22.40 27.00 -12.70
N PRO A 348 21.55 27.64 -13.51
CA PRO A 348 20.16 27.22 -13.71
C PRO A 348 20.05 25.79 -14.26
N ALA A 349 19.06 25.03 -13.79
CA ALA A 349 18.69 23.71 -14.29
C ALA A 349 17.20 23.71 -14.68
N ALA A 350 16.91 23.61 -15.98
CA ALA A 350 15.56 23.65 -16.54
C ALA A 350 14.83 22.30 -16.48
N ASP A 351 15.58 21.19 -16.42
CA ASP A 351 15.10 19.82 -16.28
C ASP A 351 16.05 19.00 -15.39
N ASP A 352 15.73 17.71 -15.22
CA ASP A 352 16.49 16.79 -14.37
C ASP A 352 17.50 15.94 -15.19
N ASN A 353 17.61 16.14 -16.51
CA ASN A 353 18.33 15.23 -17.42
C ASN A 353 19.86 15.24 -17.21
N ASN A 354 20.39 16.39 -16.78
CA ASN A 354 21.83 16.59 -16.64
C ASN A 354 22.33 16.47 -15.20
N CYS A 355 21.43 16.26 -14.23
CA CYS A 355 21.77 16.20 -12.82
C CYS A 355 22.79 15.08 -12.56
N ALA A 356 22.52 13.88 -13.08
CA ALA A 356 23.39 12.71 -12.96
C ALA A 356 24.68 12.83 -13.78
N GLY A 357 24.94 13.92 -14.50
CA GLY A 357 26.25 14.17 -15.12
C GLY A 357 27.25 14.75 -14.12
N CYS A 358 26.78 15.61 -13.22
CA CYS A 358 27.60 16.27 -12.19
C CYS A 358 27.45 15.62 -10.82
N HIS A 359 26.26 15.13 -10.48
CA HIS A 359 25.94 14.53 -9.20
C HIS A 359 26.05 13.01 -9.28
N GLN A 360 27.28 12.50 -9.07
CA GLN A 360 27.55 11.06 -9.12
C GLN A 360 27.45 10.44 -7.72
N PRO A 361 27.03 9.16 -7.61
CA PRO A 361 26.97 8.44 -6.34
C PRO A 361 28.27 8.48 -5.52
N GLU A 362 29.42 8.45 -6.21
CA GLU A 362 30.76 8.35 -5.60
C GLU A 362 31.34 9.71 -5.19
N THR A 363 30.85 10.82 -5.74
CA THR A 363 31.41 12.17 -5.51
C THR A 363 30.61 13.00 -4.52
N ASP A 364 29.33 12.67 -4.33
CA ASP A 364 28.38 13.51 -3.58
C ASP A 364 28.08 13.00 -2.17
N GLY A 365 28.87 12.03 -1.69
CA GLY A 365 28.79 11.48 -0.34
C GLY A 365 27.61 10.54 -0.17
N ALA A 366 27.79 9.30 -0.65
CA ALA A 366 27.14 8.13 -0.07
C ALA A 366 27.73 7.82 1.31
#